data_AF-A0AAW5KEU6-F1
#
_entry.id   AF-A0AAW5KEU6-F1
#
_cell.length_a   1.000
_cell.length_b   1.000
_cell.length_c   1.000
_cell.angle_alpha   90.00
_cell.angle_beta   90.00
_cell.angle_gamma   90.00
#
_symmetry.space_group_name_H-M   'P 1'
#
loop_
_entity.id
_entity.type
_entity.pdbx_description
1 polymer ?
#
loop_
_entity_poly.entity_id
_entity_poly.type
_entity_poly.pdbx_seq_one_letter_code
_entity_poly.pdbx_strand_id
1 'polypeptide(L)'
;ETARQAAPQVALHVSTQLGVVNAATATALYKMGASWVVLARELSLEEIASIRRETPPQLELEAFVRGAMCMSVSGRCLLSQYLAGRDPNRGDCAQPCRWR
;
A
#
# COMPACT_ATOMS: atom_id res chain seq x y z
N GLU A 1 12.76 10.44 4.78
CA GLU A 1 13.68 11.22 5.62
C GLU A 1 12.97 11.91 6.77
N THR A 2 11.98 12.77 6.50
CA THR A 2 11.16 13.46 7.53
C THR A 2 10.64 12.54 8.63
N ALA A 3 10.10 11.36 8.28
CA ALA A 3 9.61 10.39 9.27
C ALA A 3 10.69 9.92 10.25
N ARG A 4 11.93 9.71 9.80
CA ARG A 4 13.06 9.31 10.66
C ARG A 4 13.48 10.43 11.61
N GLN A 5 13.37 11.68 11.18
CA GLN A 5 13.70 12.84 12.02
C GLN A 5 12.62 13.07 13.07
N ALA A 6 11.34 12.98 12.69
CA ALA A 6 10.21 13.22 13.57
C ALA A 6 9.97 12.08 14.57
N ALA A 7 10.24 10.83 14.17
CA ALA A 7 9.96 9.64 14.97
C ALA A 7 11.05 8.56 14.77
N PRO A 8 12.29 8.78 15.25
CA PRO A 8 13.44 7.92 14.94
C PRO A 8 13.33 6.49 15.48
N GLN A 9 12.53 6.27 16.53
CA GLN A 9 12.33 4.96 17.15
C GLN A 9 11.11 4.20 16.58
N VAL A 10 10.36 4.83 15.69
CA VAL A 10 9.18 4.22 15.06
C VAL A 10 9.60 3.53 13.77
N ALA A 11 9.21 2.27 13.64
CA ALA A 11 9.46 1.48 12.44
C ALA A 11 8.80 2.13 11.21
N LEU A 12 9.51 2.12 10.07
CA LEU A 12 9.01 2.75 8.85
C LEU A 12 8.17 1.75 8.05
N HIS A 13 6.88 2.03 7.92
CA HIS A 13 5.95 1.22 7.16
C HIS A 13 5.54 1.95 5.87
N VAL A 14 5.43 1.19 4.78
CA VAL A 14 5.04 1.73 3.48
C VAL A 14 3.60 1.33 3.17
N SER A 15 2.74 2.33 3.06
CA SER A 15 1.33 2.16 2.70
C SER A 15 1.16 1.60 1.28
N THR A 16 0.10 0.82 1.09
CA THR A 16 -0.35 0.31 -0.23
C THR A 16 -0.54 1.44 -1.25
N GLN A 17 -0.76 2.69 -0.80
CA GLN A 17 -0.84 3.87 -1.67
C GLN A 17 0.44 4.12 -2.47
N LEU A 18 1.59 3.52 -2.14
CA LEU A 18 2.78 3.59 -2.98
C LEU A 18 2.63 2.72 -4.25
N GLY A 19 1.83 1.65 -4.20
CA GLY A 19 1.61 0.72 -5.31
C GLY A 19 2.78 -0.21 -5.57
N VAL A 20 3.28 -0.89 -4.54
CA VAL A 20 4.41 -1.83 -4.67
C VAL A 20 3.94 -3.11 -5.35
N VAL A 21 4.38 -3.31 -6.59
CA VAL A 21 4.01 -4.45 -7.46
C VAL A 21 5.16 -5.40 -7.79
N ASN A 22 6.38 -5.15 -7.31
CA ASN A 22 7.54 -5.98 -7.63
C ASN A 22 8.61 -5.98 -6.51
N ALA A 23 9.52 -6.97 -6.58
CA ALA A 23 10.58 -7.17 -5.61
C ALA A 23 11.63 -6.06 -5.60
N ALA A 24 11.91 -5.45 -6.76
CA ALA A 24 12.90 -4.39 -6.89
C ALA A 24 12.50 -3.16 -6.06
N THR A 25 11.24 -2.73 -6.18
CA THR A 25 10.69 -1.62 -5.40
C THR A 25 10.65 -1.95 -3.91
N ALA A 26 10.17 -3.14 -3.54
CA ALA A 26 10.15 -3.58 -2.13
C ALA A 26 11.55 -3.59 -1.50
N THR A 27 12.55 -4.10 -2.24
CA THR A 27 13.95 -4.14 -1.79
C THR A 27 14.57 -2.75 -1.71
N ALA A 28 14.24 -1.85 -2.63
CA ALA A 28 14.68 -0.46 -2.57
C ALA A 28 14.17 0.23 -1.30
N LEU A 29 12.89 0.03 -0.97
CA LEU A 29 12.28 0.58 0.25
C LEU A 29 12.93 0.00 1.52
N TYR A 30 13.22 -1.30 1.53
CA TYR A 30 13.97 -1.92 2.63
C TYR A 30 15.36 -1.29 2.82
N LYS A 31 16.09 -1.04 1.73
CA LYS A 31 17.40 -0.34 1.79
C LYS A 31 17.24 1.10 2.29
N MET A 32 16.09 1.73 2.03
CA MET A 32 15.70 3.01 2.62
C MET A 32 15.16 2.90 4.05
N GLY A 33 15.22 1.70 4.64
CA GLY A 33 14.88 1.32 6.01
C GLY A 33 13.41 1.13 6.32
N ALA A 34 12.57 0.85 5.31
CA ALA A 34 11.26 0.28 5.56
C ALA A 34 11.41 -1.10 6.21
N SER A 35 10.73 -1.33 7.33
CA SER A 35 10.63 -2.66 7.96
C SER A 35 9.47 -3.46 7.40
N TRP A 36 8.45 -2.78 6.86
CA TRP A 36 7.22 -3.37 6.38
C TRP A 36 6.71 -2.64 5.14
N VAL A 37 6.36 -3.41 4.10
CA VAL A 37 5.69 -2.92 2.90
C VAL A 37 4.32 -3.58 2.74
N VAL A 38 3.27 -2.77 2.58
CA VAL A 38 1.95 -3.23 2.16
C VAL A 38 1.92 -3.26 0.63
N LEU A 39 1.72 -4.46 0.07
CA LEU A 39 1.71 -4.68 -1.37
C LEU A 39 0.46 -4.09 -2.05
N ALA A 40 0.54 -3.93 -3.36
CA ALA A 40 -0.59 -3.53 -4.19
C ALA A 40 -1.71 -4.59 -4.15
N ARG A 41 -2.97 -4.15 -4.30
CA ARG A 41 -4.16 -5.01 -4.10
C ARG A 41 -4.45 -5.92 -5.29
N GLU A 42 -3.92 -5.55 -6.45
CA GLU A 42 -4.10 -6.19 -7.74
C GLU A 42 -3.16 -7.39 -7.96
N LEU A 43 -2.26 -7.69 -7.02
CA LEU A 43 -1.33 -8.81 -7.14
C LEU A 43 -2.03 -10.15 -6.85
N SER A 44 -1.71 -11.14 -7.66
CA SER A 44 -2.03 -12.54 -7.43
C SER A 44 -1.13 -13.15 -6.32
N LEU A 45 -1.57 -14.29 -5.77
CA LEU A 45 -0.76 -15.04 -4.79
C LEU A 45 0.58 -15.50 -5.37
N GLU A 46 0.64 -15.81 -6.68
CA GLU A 46 1.87 -16.22 -7.34
C GLU A 46 2.87 -15.06 -7.44
N GLU A 47 2.40 -13.86 -7.81
CA GLU A 47 3.21 -12.65 -7.84
C GLU A 47 3.72 -12.29 -6.44
N ILE A 48 2.85 -12.35 -5.42
CA ILE A 48 3.23 -12.13 -4.01
C ILE A 48 4.31 -13.14 -3.60
N ALA A 49 4.17 -14.41 -3.97
CA ALA A 49 5.16 -15.45 -3.67
C ALA A 49 6.50 -15.17 -4.36
N SER A 50 6.51 -14.66 -5.59
CA SER A 50 7.76 -14.25 -6.27
C SER A 50 8.42 -13.08 -5.58
N ILE A 51 7.64 -12.05 -5.23
CA ILE A 51 8.16 -10.90 -4.48
C ILE A 51 8.79 -11.36 -3.17
N ARG A 52 8.16 -12.29 -2.44
CA ARG A 52 8.73 -12.83 -1.19
C ARG A 52 10.05 -13.55 -1.42
N ARG A 53 10.18 -14.38 -2.46
CA ARG A 53 11.43 -15.10 -2.77
C ARG A 53 12.59 -14.16 -3.09
N GLU A 54 12.30 -13.02 -3.69
CA GLU A 54 13.30 -12.08 -4.21
C GLU A 54 13.58 -10.89 -3.27
N THR A 55 12.93 -10.82 -2.11
CA THR A 55 13.10 -9.73 -1.13
C THR A 55 13.81 -10.22 0.14
N PRO A 56 14.52 -9.32 0.86
CA PRO A 56 15.22 -9.68 2.11
C PRO A 56 14.27 -10.31 3.14
N PRO A 57 14.62 -11.44 3.77
CA PRO A 57 13.72 -12.17 4.67
C PRO A 57 13.27 -11.35 5.89
N GLN A 58 14.04 -10.32 6.27
CA GLN A 58 13.70 -9.40 7.35
C GLN A 58 12.63 -8.37 6.97
N LEU A 59 12.37 -8.14 5.68
CA LEU A 59 11.32 -7.23 5.24
C LEU A 59 9.96 -7.92 5.41
N GLU A 60 9.06 -7.31 6.18
CA GLU A 60 7.67 -7.77 6.29
C GLU A 60 6.87 -7.36 5.05
N LEU A 61 6.06 -8.30 4.54
CA LEU A 61 5.14 -8.06 3.42
C LEU A 61 3.70 -8.27 3.92
N GLU A 62 2.83 -7.29 3.71
CA GLU A 62 1.38 -7.41 3.94
C GLU A 62 0.62 -7.38 2.63
N ALA A 63 -0.44 -8.17 2.55
CA ALA A 63 -1.35 -8.22 1.42
C ALA A 63 -2.80 -8.21 1.90
N PHE A 64 -3.69 -7.69 1.05
CA PHE A 64 -5.13 -7.68 1.31
C PHE A 64 -5.74 -9.02 0.89
N VAL A 65 -6.48 -9.66 1.80
CA VAL A 65 -7.16 -10.95 1.53
C VAL A 65 -8.67 -10.76 1.27
N ARG A 66 -9.31 -9.87 2.02
CA ARG A 66 -10.76 -9.59 1.91
C ARG A 66 -11.04 -8.13 2.30
N GLY A 67 -12.00 -7.50 1.63
CA GLY A 67 -12.44 -6.14 1.95
C GLY A 67 -13.18 -5.47 0.79
N ALA A 68 -13.52 -4.19 0.96
CA ALA A 68 -14.05 -3.37 -0.13
C ALA A 68 -12.92 -3.09 -1.13
N MET A 69 -12.69 -4.02 -2.06
CA MET A 69 -11.75 -3.82 -3.16
C MET A 69 -12.11 -2.52 -3.86
N CYS A 70 -11.16 -1.60 -3.86
CA CYS A 70 -11.31 -0.32 -4.52
C CYS A 70 -11.31 -0.56 -6.03
N MET A 71 -12.19 0.12 -6.77
CA MET A 71 -12.09 0.13 -8.23
C MET A 71 -10.82 0.84 -8.72
N SER A 72 -10.25 1.71 -7.89
CA SER A 72 -9.05 2.47 -8.22
C SER A 72 -7.78 1.70 -7.83
N VAL A 73 -6.81 1.71 -8.73
CA VAL A 73 -5.51 1.05 -8.59
C VAL A 73 -4.81 1.54 -7.32
N SER A 74 -4.46 0.60 -6.44
CA SER A 74 -3.79 0.88 -5.16
C SER A 74 -4.44 1.98 -4.29
N GLY A 75 -5.76 2.17 -4.41
CA GLY A 75 -6.54 3.08 -3.56
C GLY A 75 -6.37 4.57 -3.86
N ARG A 76 -5.69 4.93 -4.94
CA ARG A 76 -5.59 6.32 -5.42
C ARG A 76 -6.87 6.71 -6.14
N CYS A 77 -7.79 7.33 -5.41
CA CYS A 77 -9.11 7.66 -5.91
C CYS A 77 -9.43 9.13 -5.65
N LEU A 78 -10.08 9.80 -6.62
CA LEU A 78 -10.62 11.17 -6.46
C LEU A 78 -12.15 11.19 -6.50
N LEU A 79 -12.78 10.05 -6.82
CA LEU A 79 -14.22 9.96 -7.07
C LEU A 79 -15.06 10.30 -5.82
N SER A 80 -14.67 9.75 -4.66
CA SER A 80 -15.35 10.03 -3.38
C SER A 80 -15.23 11.49 -2.97
N GLN A 81 -14.06 12.09 -3.19
CA GLN A 81 -13.87 13.50 -2.88
C GLN A 81 -14.74 14.37 -3.79
N TYR A 82 -14.79 14.05 -5.08
CA TYR A 82 -15.57 14.81 -6.05
C TYR A 82 -17.09 14.71 -5.80
N LEU A 83 -17.61 13.50 -5.54
CA LEU A 83 -19.06 13.28 -5.42
C LEU A 83 -19.61 13.49 -4.02
N ALA A 84 -18.81 13.26 -2.98
CA ALA A 84 -19.27 13.25 -1.59
C ALA A 84 -18.53 14.24 -0.69
N GLY A 85 -17.50 14.93 -1.19
CA GLY A 85 -16.60 15.74 -0.36
C GLY A 85 -15.71 14.94 0.58
N ARG A 86 -15.69 13.61 0.47
CA ARG A 86 -14.99 12.70 1.40
C ARG A 86 -13.74 12.11 0.77
N ASP A 87 -12.56 12.42 1.33
CA ASP A 87 -11.26 12.08 0.74
C ASP A 87 -10.85 10.62 1.00
N PRO A 88 -10.90 9.75 -0.03
CA PRO A 88 -10.57 8.33 0.14
C PRO A 88 -9.07 8.10 0.39
N ASN A 89 -8.20 9.03 0.01
CA ASN A 89 -6.75 8.92 0.24
C ASN A 89 -6.38 9.18 1.71
N ARG A 90 -7.33 9.67 2.50
CA ARG A 90 -7.25 9.82 3.96
C ARG A 90 -8.08 8.79 4.71
N GLY A 91 -8.54 7.74 4.02
CA GLY A 91 -9.36 6.68 4.59
C GLY A 91 -10.85 7.00 4.69
N ASP A 92 -11.29 8.15 4.18
CA ASP A 92 -12.68 8.62 4.27
C ASP A 92 -13.51 8.26 3.02
N CYS A 93 -13.35 7.06 2.47
CA CYS A 93 -14.04 6.71 1.23
C CYS A 93 -15.55 6.48 1.47
N ALA A 94 -16.41 7.25 0.77
CA ALA A 94 -17.86 7.09 0.77
C ALA A 94 -18.37 5.94 -0.14
N GLN A 95 -17.44 5.27 -0.83
CA GLN A 95 -17.69 4.19 -1.79
C GLN A 95 -18.67 4.56 -2.93
N PRO A 96 -18.54 5.75 -3.56
CA PRO A 96 -19.51 6.19 -4.56
C PRO A 96 -19.56 5.33 -5.83
N CYS A 97 -18.50 4.56 -6.09
CA CYS A 97 -18.47 3.58 -7.17
C CYS A 97 -19.48 2.41 -7.00
N ARG A 98 -20.19 2.36 -5.87
CA ARG A 98 -21.21 1.36 -5.55
C ARG A 98 -22.60 1.96 -5.41
N TRP A 99 -22.73 3.29 -5.53
CA TRP A 99 -24.03 3.97 -5.46
C TRP A 99 -24.87 3.60 -6.69
N ARG A 100 -26.19 3.56 -6.50
CA ARG A 100 -27.18 3.27 -7.55
C ARG A 100 -27.94 4.53 -7.89
#